data_AF-A0A930BGZ4-F1
#
_entry.id   AF-A0A930BGZ4-F1
#
_cell.length_a   1.000
_cell.length_b   1.000
_cell.length_c   1.000
_cell.angle_alpha   90.00
_cell.angle_beta   90.00
_cell.angle_gamma   90.00
#
_symmetry.space_group_name_H-M   'P 1'
#
loop_
_entity.id
_entity.type
_entity.pdbx_description
1 polymer ?
#
loop_
_entity_poly.entity_id
_entity_poly.type
_entity_poly.pdbx_seq_one_letter_code
_entity_poly.pdbx_strand_id
1 'polypeptide(L)'
;MVNGKVVKSEIYTSKVKAEPKKEVVLVGTKEPKAEVKKEKNSNNKDTSRASSGSKSRANHVSYAYDSARSGSISEYAKSFHGVPYVYGGSTPAGFDCSGFTSYVFRKFGISLPHSSAAQARYGRPVSRSEAKPGDLVVMPGHVGIYAGNGMVTHAPKPGQSVTTVPLWTGASFRRLI
;
A
#
# COMPACT_ATOMS: atom_id res chain seq x y z
N MET A 1 11.80 -48.01 -17.26
CA MET A 1 11.28 -46.95 -18.16
C MET A 1 9.91 -46.52 -17.64
N VAL A 2 9.77 -45.29 -17.13
CA VAL A 2 8.48 -44.76 -16.63
C VAL A 2 7.85 -43.90 -17.72
N ASN A 3 6.76 -44.40 -18.28
CA ASN A 3 6.00 -43.75 -19.36
C ASN A 3 5.17 -42.59 -18.80
N GLY A 4 5.44 -41.39 -19.36
CA GLY A 4 4.70 -40.17 -19.07
C GLY A 4 3.26 -40.22 -19.56
N LYS A 5 2.35 -39.72 -18.73
CA LYS A 5 0.96 -39.46 -19.09
C LYS A 5 0.66 -38.00 -18.76
N VAL A 6 0.61 -37.18 -19.81
CA VAL A 6 0.16 -35.78 -19.75
C VAL A 6 -1.33 -35.78 -19.46
N VAL A 7 -1.75 -35.08 -18.40
CA VAL A 7 -3.18 -34.82 -18.11
C VAL A 7 -3.54 -33.40 -18.56
N LYS A 8 -4.59 -33.33 -19.40
CA LYS A 8 -5.11 -32.14 -20.09
C LYS A 8 -5.60 -31.06 -19.11
N SER A 9 -5.31 -29.80 -19.43
CA SER A 9 -5.93 -28.62 -18.84
C SER A 9 -7.36 -28.45 -19.37
N GLU A 10 -8.36 -28.61 -18.50
CA GLU A 10 -9.75 -28.30 -18.82
C GLU A 10 -9.98 -26.79 -18.72
N ILE A 11 -10.42 -26.20 -19.84
CA ILE A 11 -10.77 -24.79 -19.97
C ILE A 11 -12.24 -24.68 -19.55
N TYR A 12 -12.53 -24.11 -18.38
CA TYR A 12 -13.90 -23.86 -17.94
C TYR A 12 -14.39 -22.51 -18.48
N THR A 13 -15.18 -22.55 -19.56
CA THR A 13 -15.87 -21.39 -20.13
C THR A 13 -17.24 -21.22 -19.44
N SER A 14 -17.31 -20.34 -18.44
CA SER A 14 -18.59 -19.91 -17.87
C SER A 14 -19.22 -18.79 -18.72
N LYS A 15 -20.36 -19.10 -19.35
CA LYS A 15 -21.23 -18.15 -20.06
C LYS A 15 -21.80 -17.11 -19.07
N VAL A 16 -21.51 -15.84 -19.28
CA VAL A 16 -22.14 -14.73 -18.54
C VAL A 16 -23.43 -14.32 -19.25
N LYS A 17 -24.57 -14.54 -18.58
CA LYS A 17 -25.88 -13.99 -18.96
C LYS A 17 -25.94 -12.55 -18.43
N ALA A 18 -26.11 -11.59 -19.31
CA ALA A 18 -26.20 -10.17 -18.98
C ALA A 18 -27.66 -9.71 -18.95
N GLU A 19 -28.12 -9.08 -17.87
CA GLU A 19 -29.29 -8.16 -17.77
C GLU A 19 -29.17 -7.30 -16.48
N PRO A 20 -29.89 -6.17 -16.32
CA PRO A 20 -29.68 -4.89 -16.99
C PRO A 20 -29.34 -3.75 -16.00
N LYS A 21 -28.76 -2.67 -16.55
CA LYS A 21 -28.35 -1.44 -15.87
C LYS A 21 -29.57 -0.67 -15.34
N LYS A 22 -29.55 -0.27 -14.07
CA LYS A 22 -30.33 0.87 -13.58
C LYS A 22 -29.39 2.01 -13.21
N GLU A 23 -29.40 2.99 -14.11
CA GLU A 23 -28.96 4.36 -13.92
C GLU A 23 -29.93 5.06 -12.95
N VAL A 24 -29.42 5.94 -12.07
CA VAL A 24 -30.01 7.23 -11.67
C VAL A 24 -29.13 7.92 -10.60
N VAL A 25 -28.47 8.98 -11.10
CA VAL A 25 -28.30 10.34 -10.53
C VAL A 25 -27.44 10.52 -9.27
N LEU A 26 -26.18 10.94 -9.51
CA LEU A 26 -25.34 11.65 -8.55
C LEU A 26 -25.83 13.10 -8.43
N VAL A 27 -26.48 13.45 -7.31
CA VAL A 27 -26.71 14.85 -6.93
C VAL A 27 -25.49 15.33 -6.15
N GLY A 28 -24.74 16.23 -6.78
CA GLY A 28 -23.55 16.84 -6.20
C GLY A 28 -23.86 17.67 -4.96
N THR A 29 -22.99 17.59 -3.96
CA THR A 29 -22.85 18.60 -2.92
C THR A 29 -21.38 18.90 -2.69
N LYS A 30 -21.12 20.18 -2.46
CA LYS A 30 -19.89 20.93 -2.73
C LYS A 30 -18.83 20.74 -1.63
N GLU A 31 -17.57 20.73 -2.03
CA GLU A 31 -16.40 20.90 -1.17
C GLU A 31 -16.47 22.22 -0.37
N PRO A 32 -16.01 22.26 0.90
CA PRO A 32 -15.53 23.49 1.51
C PRO A 32 -14.00 23.51 1.57
N LYS A 33 -13.47 24.57 0.96
CA LYS A 33 -12.12 25.11 1.04
C LYS A 33 -11.98 25.95 2.32
N ALA A 34 -10.95 25.73 3.13
CA ALA A 34 -10.43 26.66 4.14
C ALA A 34 -8.97 26.26 4.43
N GLU A 35 -7.95 26.96 3.93
CA GLU A 35 -7.41 28.28 4.28
C GLU A 35 -6.22 28.20 5.26
N VAL A 36 -5.13 28.78 4.78
CA VAL A 36 -3.77 28.81 5.33
C VAL A 36 -3.69 29.90 6.39
N LYS A 37 -3.07 29.61 7.54
CA LYS A 37 -2.44 30.64 8.39
C LYS A 37 -0.98 30.31 8.64
N LYS A 38 -0.12 31.23 8.21
CA LYS A 38 1.29 31.37 8.59
C LYS A 38 1.36 31.95 9.99
N GLU A 39 2.25 31.44 10.82
CA GLU A 39 2.92 32.24 11.85
C GLU A 39 4.36 31.76 12.04
N LYS A 40 5.28 32.73 12.18
CA LYS A 40 6.72 32.59 12.34
C LYS A 40 7.09 32.94 13.79
N ASN A 41 8.33 32.56 14.14
CA ASN A 41 9.22 33.04 15.22
C ASN A 41 9.16 32.24 16.54
N SER A 42 10.25 31.91 17.24
CA SER A 42 11.65 32.33 17.11
C SER A 42 12.63 31.37 17.83
N ASN A 43 13.85 31.32 17.32
CA ASN A 43 15.16 31.13 17.98
C ASN A 43 15.29 30.23 19.23
N ASN A 44 16.16 29.22 19.10
CA ASN A 44 17.22 29.06 20.10
C ASN A 44 18.55 28.76 19.41
N LYS A 45 19.49 29.67 19.66
CA LYS A 45 20.86 29.71 19.17
C LYS A 45 21.70 29.09 20.27
N ASP A 46 22.23 27.89 20.03
CA ASP A 46 23.34 27.40 20.84
C ASP A 46 24.52 27.08 19.94
N THR A 47 25.64 27.65 20.34
CA THR A 47 26.90 27.71 19.60
C THR A 47 27.90 26.81 20.31
N SER A 48 28.33 25.72 19.68
CA SER A 48 29.71 25.24 19.88
C SER A 48 30.10 24.15 18.87
N ARG A 49 31.10 24.52 18.06
CA ARG A 49 32.35 23.81 17.75
C ARG A 49 32.27 22.35 17.24
N ALA A 50 32.64 22.23 15.96
CA ALA A 50 33.49 21.20 15.35
C ALA A 50 33.48 19.77 15.91
N SER A 51 32.91 18.83 15.14
CA SER A 51 33.57 17.55 14.84
C SER A 51 32.94 16.90 13.61
N SER A 52 33.71 16.84 12.52
CA SER A 52 33.42 16.06 11.33
C SER A 52 33.55 14.57 11.64
N GLY A 53 32.51 13.99 12.25
CA GLY A 53 32.45 12.56 12.59
C GLY A 53 31.05 11.99 12.86
N SER A 54 30.02 12.82 13.00
CA SER A 54 28.70 12.37 13.52
C SER A 54 27.64 12.06 12.46
N LYS A 55 27.91 12.22 11.16
CA LYS A 55 26.91 12.00 10.09
C LYS A 55 26.62 10.52 9.83
N SER A 56 27.61 9.64 9.99
CA SER A 56 27.45 8.19 9.75
C SER A 56 26.61 7.52 10.83
N ARG A 57 26.85 7.82 12.11
CA ARG A 57 26.12 7.19 13.23
C ARG A 57 24.66 7.64 13.30
N ALA A 58 24.37 8.92 13.00
CA ALA A 58 22.99 9.42 12.91
C ALA A 58 22.21 8.81 11.74
N ASN A 59 22.85 8.66 10.56
CA ASN A 59 22.23 8.02 9.39
C ASN A 59 21.92 6.53 9.61
N HIS A 60 22.77 5.82 10.35
CA HIS A 60 22.52 4.41 10.70
C HIS A 60 21.34 4.27 11.67
N VAL A 61 21.18 5.18 12.64
CA VAL A 61 20.06 5.17 13.59
C VAL A 61 18.75 5.51 12.89
N SER A 62 18.73 6.51 12.01
CA SER A 62 17.52 6.85 11.23
C SER A 62 17.13 5.72 10.27
N TYR A 63 18.10 5.09 9.61
CA TYR A 63 17.84 3.96 8.72
C TYR A 63 17.31 2.73 9.46
N ALA A 64 17.84 2.44 10.65
CA ALA A 64 17.33 1.36 11.50
C ALA A 64 15.90 1.64 11.97
N TYR A 65 15.62 2.88 12.39
CA TYR A 65 14.27 3.32 12.77
C TYR A 65 13.26 3.21 11.62
N ASP A 66 13.63 3.69 10.43
CA ASP A 66 12.77 3.58 9.24
C ASP A 66 12.54 2.12 8.86
N SER A 67 13.57 1.28 8.95
CA SER A 67 13.45 -0.15 8.64
C SER A 67 12.58 -0.88 9.66
N ALA A 68 12.67 -0.55 10.95
CA ALA A 68 11.79 -1.07 11.99
C ALA A 68 10.33 -0.65 11.76
N ARG A 69 10.09 0.63 11.47
CA ARG A 69 8.76 1.14 11.12
C ARG A 69 8.19 0.47 9.86
N SER A 70 9.03 0.27 8.85
CA SER A 70 8.64 -0.41 7.61
C SER A 70 8.22 -1.86 7.90
N GLY A 71 8.98 -2.57 8.73
CA GLY A 71 8.64 -3.91 9.23
C GLY A 71 7.27 -3.96 9.93
N SER A 72 7.02 -3.02 10.85
CA SER A 72 5.74 -2.94 11.57
C SER A 72 4.54 -2.69 10.65
N ILE A 73 4.71 -1.93 9.56
CA ILE A 73 3.64 -1.71 8.56
C ILE A 73 3.25 -3.04 7.90
N SER A 74 4.24 -3.82 7.46
CA SER A 74 4.01 -5.13 6.84
C SER A 74 3.34 -6.13 7.80
N GLU A 75 3.77 -6.17 9.05
CA GLU A 75 3.18 -7.04 10.07
C GLU A 75 1.73 -6.64 10.39
N TYR A 76 1.47 -5.34 10.54
CA TYR A 76 0.12 -4.85 10.74
C TYR A 76 -0.77 -5.11 9.52
N ALA A 77 -0.24 -5.02 8.30
CA ALA A 77 -0.98 -5.41 7.09
C ALA A 77 -1.44 -6.89 7.15
N LYS A 78 -0.59 -7.79 7.64
CA LYS A 78 -0.89 -9.22 7.75
C LYS A 78 -1.95 -9.54 8.81
N SER A 79 -2.13 -8.71 9.85
CA SER A 79 -3.17 -8.95 10.87
C SER A 79 -4.60 -8.85 10.31
N PHE A 80 -4.77 -8.35 9.09
CA PHE A 80 -6.06 -8.29 8.40
C PHE A 80 -6.31 -9.46 7.45
N HIS A 81 -5.44 -10.48 7.42
CA HIS A 81 -5.69 -11.70 6.63
C HIS A 81 -7.08 -12.27 6.94
N GLY A 82 -7.81 -12.62 5.88
CA GLY A 82 -9.18 -13.14 6.01
C GLY A 82 -10.29 -12.09 5.99
N VAL A 83 -9.99 -10.79 6.20
CA VAL A 83 -11.00 -9.72 6.03
C VAL A 83 -11.51 -9.71 4.59
N PRO A 84 -12.84 -9.75 4.36
CA PRO A 84 -13.39 -9.88 3.02
C PRO A 84 -13.13 -8.64 2.17
N TYR A 85 -13.04 -8.85 0.86
CA TYR A 85 -13.05 -7.75 -0.08
C TYR A 85 -14.45 -7.14 -0.18
N VAL A 86 -14.52 -5.82 -0.06
CA VAL A 86 -15.73 -5.02 -0.31
C VAL A 86 -15.34 -3.82 -1.16
N TYR A 87 -15.99 -3.64 -2.31
CA TYR A 87 -15.72 -2.50 -3.20
C TYR A 87 -16.00 -1.17 -2.46
N GLY A 88 -15.05 -0.23 -2.47
CA GLY A 88 -15.12 1.01 -1.70
C GLY A 88 -14.85 0.82 -0.19
N GLY A 89 -14.59 -0.41 0.27
CA GLY A 89 -14.36 -0.73 1.67
C GLY A 89 -13.03 -0.18 2.18
N SER A 90 -13.03 0.42 3.37
CA SER A 90 -11.85 1.03 4.02
C SER A 90 -11.78 0.75 5.52
N THR A 91 -12.43 -0.32 5.99
CA THR A 91 -12.49 -0.71 7.41
C THR A 91 -12.32 -2.22 7.57
N PRO A 92 -12.04 -2.74 8.78
CA PRO A 92 -11.93 -4.19 8.99
C PRO A 92 -13.23 -4.99 8.76
N ALA A 93 -14.37 -4.34 8.54
CA ALA A 93 -15.59 -5.01 8.07
C ALA A 93 -15.50 -5.40 6.58
N GLY A 94 -14.59 -4.78 5.82
CA GLY A 94 -14.33 -5.08 4.43
C GLY A 94 -13.45 -4.03 3.76
N PHE A 95 -12.55 -4.48 2.90
CA PHE A 95 -11.59 -3.62 2.22
C PHE A 95 -11.64 -3.76 0.70
N ASP A 96 -11.40 -2.69 -0.04
CA ASP A 96 -10.80 -2.79 -1.37
C ASP A 96 -9.28 -2.55 -1.30
N CYS A 97 -8.59 -2.60 -2.43
CA CYS A 97 -7.13 -2.51 -2.47
C CYS A 97 -6.61 -1.20 -1.88
N SER A 98 -7.13 -0.06 -2.32
CA SER A 98 -6.72 1.26 -1.84
C SER A 98 -7.24 1.59 -0.46
N GLY A 99 -8.41 1.08 -0.07
CA GLY A 99 -8.95 1.24 1.27
C GLY A 99 -8.17 0.43 2.30
N PHE A 100 -7.72 -0.77 1.94
CA PHE A 100 -6.80 -1.58 2.76
C PHE A 100 -5.48 -0.86 3.03
N THR A 101 -4.79 -0.41 1.98
CA THR A 101 -3.52 0.30 2.15
C THR A 101 -3.71 1.60 2.95
N SER A 102 -4.75 2.38 2.63
CA SER A 102 -5.04 3.63 3.37
C SER A 102 -5.30 3.37 4.85
N TYR A 103 -6.03 2.30 5.19
CA TYR A 103 -6.30 1.92 6.58
C TYR A 103 -5.03 1.54 7.31
N VAL A 104 -4.19 0.71 6.69
CA VAL A 104 -2.91 0.27 7.28
C VAL A 104 -2.01 1.47 7.51
N PHE A 105 -1.75 2.29 6.49
CA PHE A 105 -0.85 3.45 6.59
C PHE A 105 -1.35 4.52 7.56
N ARG A 106 -2.67 4.70 7.70
CA ARG A 106 -3.25 5.63 8.68
C ARG A 106 -2.86 5.29 10.12
N LYS A 107 -2.71 4.00 10.47
CA LYS A 107 -2.23 3.58 11.81
C LYS A 107 -0.83 4.12 12.12
N PHE A 108 -0.03 4.39 11.09
CA PHE A 108 1.34 4.90 11.19
C PHE A 108 1.44 6.41 10.91
N GLY A 109 0.30 7.12 10.90
CA GLY A 109 0.24 8.57 10.70
C GLY A 109 0.36 9.02 9.24
N ILE A 110 0.19 8.12 8.27
CA ILE A 110 0.31 8.42 6.84
C ILE A 110 -1.08 8.38 6.20
N SER A 111 -1.56 9.54 5.77
CA SER A 111 -2.82 9.66 5.06
C SER A 111 -2.64 9.37 3.58
N LEU A 112 -3.41 8.42 3.06
CA LEU A 112 -3.49 8.10 1.64
C LEU A 112 -4.90 8.32 1.11
N PRO A 113 -5.04 8.73 -0.17
CA PRO A 113 -6.35 8.79 -0.82
C PRO A 113 -6.89 7.38 -1.06
N HIS A 114 -8.21 7.23 -1.06
CA HIS A 114 -8.89 6.00 -1.47
C HIS A 114 -8.93 5.87 -3.00
N SER A 115 -7.77 5.81 -3.62
CA SER A 115 -7.59 5.62 -5.07
C SER A 115 -6.21 5.03 -5.34
N SER A 116 -6.17 3.84 -5.92
CA SER A 116 -4.91 3.14 -6.27
C SER A 116 -4.03 3.97 -7.22
N ALA A 117 -4.65 4.63 -8.20
CA ALA A 117 -3.95 5.51 -9.14
C ALA A 117 -3.36 6.75 -8.46
N ALA A 118 -4.06 7.34 -7.47
CA ALA A 118 -3.52 8.46 -6.72
C ALA A 118 -2.39 8.01 -5.80
N GLN A 119 -2.57 6.90 -5.06
CA GLN A 119 -1.54 6.32 -4.19
C GLN A 119 -0.26 5.95 -4.95
N ALA A 120 -0.37 5.52 -6.21
CA ALA A 120 0.75 5.24 -7.08
C ALA A 120 1.72 6.42 -7.27
N ARG A 121 1.34 7.65 -6.88
CA ARG A 121 2.14 8.87 -6.97
C ARG A 121 2.67 9.36 -5.60
N TYR A 122 2.33 8.69 -4.51
CA TYR A 122 2.76 9.10 -3.16
C TYR A 122 4.19 8.61 -2.84
N GLY A 123 4.86 9.35 -1.97
CA GLY A 123 6.22 9.05 -1.50
C GLY A 123 7.27 9.01 -2.60
N ARG A 124 8.40 8.34 -2.33
CA ARG A 124 9.51 8.22 -3.28
C ARG A 124 9.47 6.88 -4.03
N PRO A 125 9.80 6.84 -5.33
CA PRO A 125 10.00 5.58 -6.04
C PRO A 125 11.14 4.78 -5.42
N VAL A 126 11.01 3.46 -5.43
CA VAL A 126 12.04 2.53 -4.94
C VAL A 126 12.27 1.43 -5.98
N SER A 127 13.53 1.08 -6.20
CA SER A 127 13.89 -0.04 -7.08
C SER A 127 13.50 -1.37 -6.44
N ARG A 128 13.24 -2.41 -7.26
CA ARG A 128 12.85 -3.73 -6.73
C ARG A 128 13.90 -4.33 -5.78
N SER A 129 15.18 -4.10 -6.05
CA SER A 129 16.30 -4.56 -5.21
C SER A 129 16.38 -3.84 -3.87
N GLU A 130 15.84 -2.62 -3.78
CA GLU A 130 15.85 -1.82 -2.55
C GLU A 130 14.51 -1.88 -1.81
N ALA A 131 13.52 -2.61 -2.33
CA ALA A 131 12.20 -2.73 -1.74
C ALA A 131 12.29 -3.35 -0.34
N LYS A 132 11.59 -2.76 0.61
CA LYS A 132 11.55 -3.16 2.01
C LYS A 132 10.13 -3.52 2.43
N PRO A 133 9.94 -4.50 3.33
CA PRO A 133 8.63 -4.77 3.91
C PRO A 133 7.99 -3.45 4.37
N GLY A 134 6.72 -3.21 4.03
CA GLY A 134 6.02 -1.95 4.32
C GLY A 134 6.01 -0.92 3.19
N ASP A 135 6.83 -1.09 2.14
CA ASP A 135 6.68 -0.28 0.92
C ASP A 135 5.34 -0.57 0.23
N LEU A 136 4.75 0.45 -0.38
CA LEU A 136 3.55 0.28 -1.21
C LEU A 136 3.95 -0.40 -2.53
N VAL A 137 3.25 -1.49 -2.87
CA VAL A 137 3.38 -2.19 -4.15
C VAL A 137 2.30 -1.68 -5.09
N VAL A 138 2.69 -1.29 -6.30
CA VAL A 138 1.82 -0.62 -7.26
C VAL A 138 1.77 -1.38 -8.58
N MET A 139 0.56 -1.63 -9.06
CA MET A 139 0.21 -2.12 -10.39
C MET A 139 -0.84 -1.20 -11.02
N PRO A 140 -1.00 -1.18 -12.36
CA PRO A 140 -2.13 -0.49 -12.98
C PRO A 140 -3.46 -0.95 -12.38
N GLY A 141 -4.21 -0.02 -11.79
CA GLY A 141 -5.51 -0.28 -11.16
C GLY A 141 -5.47 -0.97 -9.79
N HIS A 142 -4.29 -1.32 -9.25
CA HIS A 142 -4.20 -2.13 -8.03
C HIS A 142 -3.00 -1.79 -7.15
N VAL A 143 -3.17 -1.93 -5.83
CA VAL A 143 -2.14 -1.63 -4.83
C VAL A 143 -2.12 -2.67 -3.71
N GLY A 144 -0.98 -2.81 -3.06
CA GLY A 144 -0.77 -3.66 -1.90
C GLY A 144 0.41 -3.19 -1.06
N ILE A 145 0.80 -3.98 -0.06
CA ILE A 145 1.91 -3.68 0.85
C ILE A 145 2.94 -4.78 0.70
N TYR A 146 4.19 -4.40 0.46
CA TYR A 146 5.27 -5.37 0.27
C TYR A 146 5.48 -6.10 1.59
N ALA A 147 5.38 -7.42 1.55
CA ALA A 147 5.44 -8.26 2.74
C ALA A 147 6.87 -8.73 3.06
N GLY A 148 7.84 -8.37 2.21
CA GLY A 148 9.19 -8.93 2.19
C GLY A 148 9.27 -10.21 1.34
N ASN A 149 10.48 -10.69 1.09
CA ASN A 149 10.76 -11.99 0.46
C ASN A 149 10.01 -12.24 -0.87
N GLY A 150 9.83 -11.19 -1.68
CA GLY A 150 9.10 -11.32 -2.95
C GLY A 150 7.60 -11.59 -2.77
N MET A 151 7.00 -11.18 -1.66
CA MET A 151 5.58 -11.37 -1.35
C MET A 151 4.86 -10.02 -1.19
N VAL A 152 3.56 -9.97 -1.45
CA VAL A 152 2.70 -8.78 -1.28
C VAL A 152 1.42 -9.13 -0.54
N THR A 153 1.06 -8.33 0.46
CA THR A 153 -0.24 -8.40 1.13
C THR A 153 -1.21 -7.41 0.48
N HIS A 154 -2.41 -7.87 0.10
CA HIS A 154 -3.41 -7.02 -0.56
C HIS A 154 -4.84 -7.49 -0.31
N ALA A 155 -5.81 -6.60 -0.50
CA ALA A 155 -7.22 -6.94 -0.69
C ALA A 155 -7.48 -7.18 -2.20
N PRO A 156 -7.75 -8.42 -2.64
CA PRO A 156 -7.72 -8.78 -4.06
C PRO A 156 -8.92 -8.28 -4.88
N LYS A 157 -10.09 -8.90 -4.72
CA LYS A 157 -11.30 -8.69 -5.52
C LYS A 157 -12.52 -9.31 -4.82
N PRO A 158 -13.76 -9.02 -5.26
CA PRO A 158 -14.96 -9.59 -4.67
C PRO A 158 -14.92 -11.12 -4.58
N GLY A 159 -15.44 -11.67 -3.48
CA GLY A 159 -15.44 -13.11 -3.20
C GLY A 159 -14.11 -13.66 -2.67
N GLN A 160 -13.12 -12.80 -2.43
CA GLN A 160 -11.85 -13.15 -1.80
C GLN A 160 -11.59 -12.25 -0.60
N SER A 161 -10.57 -12.60 0.19
CA SER A 161 -10.17 -11.87 1.39
C SER A 161 -8.75 -11.35 1.28
N VAL A 162 -8.39 -10.41 2.16
CA VAL A 162 -7.01 -9.96 2.31
C VAL A 162 -6.10 -11.17 2.50
N THR A 163 -5.04 -11.23 1.70
CA THR A 163 -4.11 -12.37 1.66
C THR A 163 -2.72 -11.90 1.25
N THR A 164 -1.72 -12.77 1.44
CA THR A 164 -0.35 -12.57 0.96
C THR A 164 -0.06 -13.53 -0.18
N VAL A 165 0.39 -13.00 -1.32
CA VAL A 165 0.70 -13.76 -2.54
C VAL A 165 2.10 -13.43 -3.05
N PRO A 166 2.68 -14.24 -3.96
CA PRO A 166 3.88 -13.86 -4.68
C PRO A 166 3.74 -12.51 -5.35
N LEU A 167 4.81 -11.73 -5.33
CA LEU A 167 4.86 -10.39 -5.87
C LEU A 167 4.63 -10.39 -7.39
N TRP A 168 3.74 -9.52 -7.85
CA TRP A 168 3.37 -9.43 -9.25
C TRP A 168 4.55 -9.03 -10.14
N THR A 169 4.59 -9.62 -11.34
CA THR A 169 5.49 -9.19 -12.42
C THR A 169 5.15 -7.76 -12.83
N GLY A 170 6.16 -6.91 -13.00
CA GLY A 170 5.98 -5.50 -13.38
C GLY A 170 5.57 -4.57 -12.24
N ALA A 171 5.49 -5.07 -11.00
CA ALA A 171 5.20 -4.23 -9.84
C ALA A 171 6.28 -3.16 -9.62
N SER A 172 5.83 -1.94 -9.34
CA SER A 172 6.66 -0.82 -8.88
C SER A 172 6.45 -0.55 -7.39
N PHE A 173 7.36 0.18 -6.77
CA PHE A 173 7.35 0.42 -5.33
C PHE A 173 7.36 1.90 -4.98
N ARG A 174 6.61 2.26 -3.94
CA ARG A 174 6.66 3.59 -3.30
C ARG A 174 6.99 3.44 -1.83
N ARG A 175 7.94 4.22 -1.36
CA ARG A 175 8.29 4.32 0.05
C ARG A 175 7.75 5.59 0.65
N LEU A 176 6.95 5.44 1.71
CA LEU A 176 6.21 6.52 2.37
C LEU A 176 6.85 7.00 3.69
N ILE A 177 7.96 6.35 4.10
CA ILE A 177 8.77 6.69 5.28
C ILE A 177 10.25 6.83 4.93
#